data_AF-A0A3Q2DPR3-F1
#
_entry.id   AF-A0A3Q2DPR3-F1
#
_cell.length_a   1.000
_cell.length_b   1.000
_cell.length_c   1.000
_cell.angle_alpha   90.00
_cell.angle_beta   90.00
_cell.angle_gamma   90.00
#
_symmetry.space_group_name_H-M   'P 1'
#
loop_
_entity.id
_entity.type
_entity.pdbx_description
1 polymer ?
#
loop_
_entity_poly.entity_id
_entity_poly.type
_entity_poly.pdbx_seq_one_letter_code
_entity_poly.pdbx_strand_id
1 'polypeptide(L)'
;MRLLEVLLHPSSDMKNKHKRDVKTALPDRFNMSSFEVSLQQLNDLLTDESGFYSWPTKHFHEVYPRIYIGNAFVATNVMRLKRLGITHILNAAEGNSFMHVNTSADFYAGSGIVYHGIPANDTDHFDISVYFEEAADFIKKALAYKNGKGKVYVHCREGYSRSPTLVIAYLMLHQKMDVHSALAMVRQKREIGPNDGFLRQLCRLNQRLAAEGKLWNK
;
A
#
# COMPACT_ATOMS: atom_id res chain seq x y z
N MET A 1 -1.79 -22.27 84.47
CA MET A 1 -0.59 -22.08 83.61
C MET A 1 -0.42 -20.58 83.42
N ARG A 2 0.57 -20.03 84.15
CA ARG A 2 1.26 -18.73 84.05
C ARG A 2 0.53 -17.58 83.32
N LEU A 3 0.06 -16.58 84.08
CA LEU A 3 0.75 -15.29 84.43
C LEU A 3 0.77 -14.34 83.22
N LEU A 4 0.52 -13.04 83.29
CA LEU A 4 0.11 -12.02 84.27
C LEU A 4 -0.05 -10.74 83.37
N GLU A 5 -1.07 -9.89 83.57
CA GLU A 5 -0.93 -8.51 84.09
C GLU A 5 0.10 -7.58 83.38
N VAL A 6 -0.12 -6.29 83.16
CA VAL A 6 -1.23 -5.34 83.32
C VAL A 6 -0.70 -3.96 82.84
N LEU A 7 -1.60 -2.98 82.59
CA LEU A 7 -1.37 -1.51 82.68
C LEU A 7 -0.46 -0.84 81.60
N LEU A 8 -0.63 0.37 81.05
CA LEU A 8 -1.45 1.59 81.28
C LEU A 8 -1.42 2.45 79.97
N HIS A 9 -2.50 3.20 79.71
CA HIS A 9 -2.69 4.56 79.12
C HIS A 9 -1.46 5.42 78.67
N PRO A 10 -1.60 6.61 78.01
CA PRO A 10 -2.61 7.21 77.10
C PRO A 10 -2.02 7.98 75.88
N SER A 11 -2.89 8.67 75.11
CA SER A 11 -2.69 10.01 74.48
C SER A 11 -1.97 10.19 73.13
N SER A 12 -2.64 10.97 72.26
CA SER A 12 -2.14 12.00 71.30
C SER A 12 -0.89 11.69 70.45
N ASP A 13 -0.83 11.89 69.13
CA ASP A 13 -1.17 13.12 68.43
C ASP A 13 -0.87 12.99 66.92
N MET A 14 -1.38 13.97 66.19
CA MET A 14 -1.32 14.22 64.74
C MET A 14 -0.02 13.84 64.00
N LYS A 15 -0.17 13.30 62.77
CA LYS A 15 0.51 13.85 61.57
C LYS A 15 -0.02 13.28 60.24
N ASN A 16 -0.71 14.17 59.55
CA ASN A 16 -0.96 14.27 58.12
C ASN A 16 0.21 13.73 57.26
N LYS A 17 -0.04 12.75 56.38
CA LYS A 17 0.84 12.45 55.24
C LYS A 17 0.01 12.22 53.98
N HIS A 18 0.25 13.09 53.01
CA HIS A 18 -0.27 13.09 51.65
C HIS A 18 -0.29 11.70 51.02
N LYS A 19 -1.44 11.30 50.49
CA LYS A 19 -1.53 10.35 49.38
C LYS A 19 -0.75 10.96 48.21
N ARG A 20 0.38 10.35 47.86
CA ARG A 20 0.98 10.52 46.54
C ARG A 20 0.31 9.50 45.65
N ASP A 21 -0.53 9.96 44.73
CA ASP A 21 -0.99 9.15 43.61
C ASP A 21 0.23 8.73 42.80
N VAL A 22 0.56 7.43 42.88
CA VAL A 22 1.46 6.80 41.91
C VAL A 22 0.67 6.69 40.62
N LYS A 23 0.71 7.74 39.79
CA LYS A 23 0.41 7.60 38.37
C LYS A 23 1.51 6.72 37.78
N THR A 24 1.25 5.43 37.66
CA THR A 24 1.95 4.56 36.73
C THR A 24 1.83 5.18 35.35
N ALA A 25 2.90 5.82 34.90
CA ALA A 25 3.03 6.30 33.53
C ALA A 25 2.93 5.09 32.59
N LEU A 26 2.01 5.16 31.64
CA LEU A 26 2.01 4.24 30.50
C LEU A 26 3.36 4.39 29.77
N PRO A 27 3.99 3.29 29.32
CA PRO A 27 5.25 3.37 28.60
C PRO A 27 5.06 4.12 27.28
N ASP A 28 6.16 4.76 26.88
CA ASP A 28 6.26 5.77 25.83
C ASP A 28 5.53 5.44 24.53
N ARG A 29 4.96 6.51 23.99
CA ARG A 29 4.36 6.60 22.67
C ARG A 29 5.31 5.95 21.65
N PHE A 30 4.79 4.99 20.90
CA PHE A 30 5.40 4.57 19.63
C PHE A 30 5.86 5.84 18.88
N ASN A 31 7.13 5.90 18.53
CA ASN A 31 7.71 7.05 17.86
C ASN A 31 7.05 7.25 16.49
N MET A 32 6.01 8.09 16.46
CA MET A 32 5.19 8.36 15.28
C MET A 32 5.99 8.98 14.11
N SER A 33 7.22 9.46 14.36
CA SER A 33 8.07 10.03 13.31
C SER A 33 8.73 9.01 12.39
N SER A 34 8.80 7.74 12.79
CA SER A 34 9.51 6.69 12.02
C SER A 34 8.84 6.32 10.69
N PHE A 35 7.57 6.66 10.50
CA PHE A 35 6.81 6.37 9.27
C PHE A 35 6.36 7.60 8.51
N GLU A 36 6.78 8.79 8.93
CA GLU A 36 6.48 10.00 8.17
C GLU A 36 7.38 10.04 6.94
N VAL A 37 6.80 9.68 5.79
CA VAL A 37 7.48 9.76 4.49
C VAL A 37 6.89 10.93 3.72
N SER A 38 7.73 11.91 3.42
CA SER A 38 7.38 13.09 2.66
C SER A 38 7.26 12.79 1.16
N LEU A 39 6.52 13.64 0.44
CA LEU A 39 6.44 13.59 -1.02
C LEU A 39 7.82 13.70 -1.67
N GLN A 40 8.70 14.55 -1.15
CA GLN A 40 10.05 14.75 -1.69
C GLN A 40 10.86 13.45 -1.62
N GLN A 41 10.83 12.74 -0.49
CA GLN A 41 11.51 11.46 -0.34
C GLN A 41 11.01 10.41 -1.34
N LEU A 42 9.71 10.41 -1.66
CA LEU A 42 9.17 9.51 -2.69
C LEU A 42 9.63 9.94 -4.10
N ASN A 43 9.67 11.23 -4.39
CA ASN A 43 10.16 11.74 -5.67
C ASN A 43 11.65 11.43 -5.87
N ASP A 44 12.47 11.59 -4.83
CA ASP A 44 13.91 11.28 -4.87
C ASP A 44 14.18 9.79 -5.18
N LEU A 45 13.28 8.88 -4.76
CA LEU A 45 13.37 7.46 -5.13
C LEU A 45 13.07 7.18 -6.61
N LEU A 46 12.31 8.07 -7.26
CA LEU A 46 11.83 7.85 -8.63
C LEU A 46 12.79 8.41 -9.67
N THR A 47 13.54 9.45 -9.30
CA THR A 47 14.50 10.15 -10.15
C THR A 47 15.91 9.56 -10.08
N ASP A 48 16.73 9.86 -11.07
CA ASP A 48 18.19 9.64 -10.98
C ASP A 48 18.88 10.75 -10.17
N GLU A 49 20.21 10.70 -10.08
CA GLU A 49 21.04 11.68 -9.37
C GLU A 49 20.90 13.12 -9.90
N SER A 50 20.40 13.29 -11.13
CA SER A 50 20.15 14.59 -11.75
C SER A 50 18.70 15.08 -11.55
N GLY A 51 17.87 14.33 -10.82
CA GLY A 51 16.45 14.64 -10.63
C GLY A 51 15.58 14.29 -11.83
N PHE A 52 16.07 13.48 -12.79
CA PHE A 52 15.34 13.15 -14.00
C PHE A 52 14.52 11.86 -13.87
N TYR A 53 13.28 11.88 -14.37
CA TYR A 53 12.41 10.72 -14.42
C TYR A 53 12.64 9.91 -15.69
N SER A 54 13.07 8.65 -15.53
CA SER A 54 13.21 7.72 -16.64
C SER A 54 11.85 7.16 -17.09
N TRP A 55 11.67 6.98 -18.40
CA TRP A 55 10.49 6.32 -18.96
C TRP A 55 10.69 4.80 -19.12
N PRO A 56 9.62 3.99 -19.06
CA PRO A 56 9.74 2.54 -19.20
C PRO A 56 10.29 2.13 -20.57
N THR A 57 11.36 1.35 -20.59
CA THR A 57 11.99 0.86 -21.84
C THR A 57 11.31 -0.39 -22.42
N LYS A 58 10.55 -1.13 -21.59
CA LYS A 58 9.78 -2.32 -21.99
C LYS A 58 8.29 -2.13 -21.70
N HIS A 59 7.47 -2.85 -22.45
CA HIS A 59 6.01 -2.77 -22.31
C HIS A 59 5.47 -3.27 -20.97
N PHE A 60 6.20 -4.16 -20.27
CA PHE A 60 5.79 -4.66 -18.96
C PHE A 60 6.97 -5.26 -18.19
N HIS A 61 6.81 -5.38 -16.88
CA HIS A 61 7.72 -6.07 -15.97
C HIS A 61 6.94 -6.84 -14.91
N GLU A 62 7.48 -7.96 -14.44
CA GLU A 62 7.05 -8.58 -13.20
C GLU A 62 7.70 -7.81 -12.03
N VAL A 63 6.90 -7.05 -11.30
CA VAL A 63 7.40 -6.15 -10.25
C VAL A 63 7.37 -6.78 -8.86
N TYR A 64 6.54 -7.81 -8.71
CA TYR A 64 6.43 -8.67 -7.53
C TYR A 64 5.98 -10.05 -8.01
N PRO A 65 6.28 -11.17 -7.31
CA PRO A 65 5.89 -12.50 -7.78
C PRO A 65 4.44 -12.59 -8.26
N ARG A 66 4.29 -12.86 -9.57
CA ARG A 66 3.03 -12.99 -10.32
C ARG A 66 2.20 -11.70 -10.49
N ILE A 67 2.74 -10.55 -10.10
CA ILE A 67 2.16 -9.22 -10.33
C ILE A 67 2.97 -8.51 -11.41
N TYR A 68 2.32 -8.27 -12.54
CA TYR A 68 2.90 -7.56 -13.67
C TYR A 68 2.34 -6.16 -13.74
N ILE A 69 3.21 -5.19 -14.02
CA ILE A 69 2.80 -3.84 -14.45
C ILE A 69 3.16 -3.67 -15.92
N GLY A 70 2.27 -3.07 -16.70
CA GLY A 70 2.64 -2.58 -18.02
C GLY A 70 1.60 -1.72 -18.71
N ASN A 71 1.75 -1.60 -20.03
CA ASN A 71 1.04 -0.63 -20.86
C ASN A 71 -0.13 -1.25 -21.65
N ALA A 72 -0.92 -0.36 -22.27
CA ALA A 72 -2.10 -0.72 -23.05
C ALA A 72 -1.77 -1.67 -24.22
N PHE A 73 -0.59 -1.56 -24.82
CA PHE A 73 -0.17 -2.38 -25.97
C PHE A 73 -0.19 -3.88 -25.67
N VAL A 74 0.18 -4.28 -24.45
CA VAL A 74 0.10 -5.69 -24.05
C VAL A 74 -1.29 -6.04 -23.56
N ALA A 75 -1.96 -5.12 -22.85
CA ALA A 75 -3.31 -5.34 -22.35
C ALA A 75 -4.33 -5.62 -23.46
N THR A 76 -4.18 -4.99 -24.63
CA THR A 76 -5.07 -5.22 -25.79
C THR A 76 -4.65 -6.41 -26.66
N ASN A 77 -3.61 -7.15 -26.28
CA ASN A 77 -3.14 -8.32 -27.02
C ASN A 77 -3.41 -9.62 -26.23
N VAL A 78 -4.62 -10.16 -26.38
CA VAL A 78 -5.07 -11.38 -25.67
C VAL A 78 -4.14 -12.58 -25.91
N MET A 79 -3.60 -12.74 -27.12
CA MET A 79 -2.64 -13.81 -27.42
C MET A 79 -1.37 -13.67 -26.59
N ARG A 80 -0.83 -12.46 -26.47
CA ARG A 80 0.37 -12.18 -25.67
C ARG A 80 0.10 -12.40 -24.18
N LEU A 81 -1.06 -11.95 -23.67
CA LEU A 81 -1.48 -12.20 -22.29
C LEU A 81 -1.57 -13.69 -21.97
N LYS A 82 -2.18 -14.50 -22.86
CA LYS A 82 -2.25 -15.96 -22.72
C LYS A 82 -0.86 -16.60 -22.69
N ARG A 83 0.05 -16.15 -23.55
CA ARG A 83 1.43 -16.66 -23.61
C ARG A 83 2.23 -16.37 -22.33
N LEU A 84 1.94 -15.25 -21.66
CA LEU A 84 2.49 -14.91 -20.35
C LEU A 84 1.85 -15.69 -19.19
N GLY A 85 0.73 -16.37 -19.46
CA GLY A 85 -0.09 -17.07 -18.46
C GLY A 85 -0.88 -16.11 -17.58
N ILE A 86 -1.19 -14.90 -18.07
CA ILE A 86 -2.04 -13.95 -17.34
C ILE A 86 -3.44 -14.54 -17.17
N THR A 87 -3.94 -14.46 -15.94
CA THR A 87 -5.27 -14.95 -15.56
C THR A 87 -6.22 -13.83 -15.17
N HIS A 88 -5.68 -12.68 -14.76
CA HIS A 88 -6.43 -11.54 -14.28
C HIS A 88 -5.89 -10.25 -14.89
N ILE A 89 -6.78 -9.35 -15.30
CA ILE A 89 -6.46 -8.01 -15.78
C ILE A 89 -7.09 -6.99 -14.84
N LEU A 90 -6.27 -6.06 -14.35
CA LEU A 90 -6.73 -4.86 -13.66
C LEU A 90 -6.41 -3.65 -14.54
N ASN A 91 -7.43 -3.06 -15.16
CA ASN A 91 -7.31 -1.87 -15.98
C ASN A 91 -7.51 -0.62 -15.12
N ALA A 92 -6.41 0.02 -14.69
CA ALA A 92 -6.41 1.26 -13.92
C ALA A 92 -6.61 2.52 -14.80
N ALA A 93 -7.16 2.36 -15.99
CA ALA A 93 -7.40 3.44 -16.96
C ALA A 93 -8.59 3.10 -17.86
N GLU A 94 -9.63 2.46 -17.32
CA GLU A 94 -10.81 2.09 -18.11
C GLU A 94 -11.55 3.34 -18.62
N GLY A 95 -11.85 3.36 -19.92
CA GLY A 95 -12.60 4.46 -20.53
C GLY A 95 -12.26 4.68 -22.00
N ASN A 96 -12.90 5.69 -22.58
CA ASN A 96 -12.90 5.90 -24.04
C ASN A 96 -12.02 7.08 -24.51
N SER A 97 -11.43 7.86 -23.60
CA SER A 97 -10.59 9.00 -24.01
C SER A 97 -9.19 8.54 -24.44
N PHE A 98 -8.44 9.45 -25.08
CA PHE A 98 -7.07 9.17 -25.54
C PHE A 98 -6.14 8.66 -24.43
N MET A 99 -6.33 9.10 -23.18
CA MET A 99 -5.49 8.68 -22.04
C MET A 99 -6.04 7.45 -21.29
N HIS A 100 -7.10 6.83 -21.81
CA HIS A 100 -7.72 5.62 -21.29
C HIS A 100 -7.48 4.42 -22.22
N VAL A 101 -7.90 3.25 -21.76
CA VAL A 101 -7.85 1.98 -22.46
C VAL A 101 -9.26 1.42 -22.50
N ASN A 102 -9.85 1.41 -23.69
CA ASN A 102 -11.19 0.90 -23.93
C ASN A 102 -11.16 -0.63 -24.04
N THR A 103 -11.09 -1.29 -22.89
CA THR A 103 -11.31 -2.72 -22.73
C THR A 103 -12.38 -2.95 -21.66
N SER A 104 -12.98 -4.14 -21.66
CA SER A 104 -14.05 -4.52 -20.75
C SER A 104 -14.00 -6.04 -20.53
N ALA A 105 -14.90 -6.58 -19.70
CA ALA A 105 -15.05 -8.04 -19.57
C ALA A 105 -15.33 -8.71 -20.93
N ASP A 106 -16.15 -8.08 -21.78
CA ASP A 106 -16.49 -8.60 -23.12
C ASP A 106 -15.29 -8.64 -24.05
N PHE A 107 -14.37 -7.66 -23.95
CA PHE A 107 -13.11 -7.68 -24.72
C PHE A 107 -12.29 -8.96 -24.45
N TYR A 108 -12.34 -9.48 -23.22
CA TYR A 108 -11.64 -10.69 -22.82
C TYR A 108 -12.51 -11.95 -22.85
N ALA A 109 -13.74 -11.88 -23.38
CA ALA A 109 -14.65 -13.03 -23.43
C ALA A 109 -14.00 -14.24 -24.16
N GLY A 110 -14.23 -15.44 -23.63
CA GLY A 110 -13.65 -16.69 -24.18
C GLY A 110 -12.13 -16.84 -23.97
N SER A 111 -11.44 -15.85 -23.37
CA SER A 111 -10.01 -15.96 -23.09
C SER A 111 -9.69 -16.73 -21.80
N GLY A 112 -10.65 -16.81 -20.88
CA GLY A 112 -10.44 -17.32 -19.52
C GLY A 112 -9.76 -16.31 -18.58
N ILE A 113 -9.55 -15.07 -19.03
CA ILE A 113 -9.02 -13.97 -18.22
C ILE A 113 -10.18 -13.29 -17.48
N VAL A 114 -10.01 -13.13 -16.16
CA VAL A 114 -10.92 -12.35 -15.32
C VAL A 114 -10.54 -10.88 -15.40
N TYR A 115 -11.51 -10.01 -15.64
CA TYR A 115 -11.29 -8.58 -15.84
C TYR A 115 -11.86 -7.75 -14.69
N HIS A 116 -11.16 -6.66 -14.35
CA HIS A 116 -11.66 -5.60 -13.51
C HIS A 116 -11.14 -4.25 -14.00
N GLY A 117 -12.04 -3.27 -14.16
CA GLY A 117 -11.76 -1.94 -14.68
C GLY A 117 -12.00 -0.86 -13.63
N ILE A 118 -11.07 0.10 -13.57
CA ILE A 118 -11.14 1.29 -12.74
C ILE A 118 -11.01 2.51 -13.66
N PRO A 119 -12.01 3.42 -13.69
CA PRO A 119 -12.02 4.57 -14.58
C PRO A 119 -11.19 5.74 -13.99
N ALA A 120 -9.88 5.53 -13.84
CA ALA A 120 -8.98 6.51 -13.23
C ALA A 120 -8.33 7.47 -14.24
N ASN A 121 -8.47 8.76 -13.96
CA ASN A 121 -7.74 9.84 -14.65
C ASN A 121 -6.32 9.98 -14.08
N ASP A 122 -5.35 10.28 -14.93
CA ASP A 122 -3.95 10.51 -14.51
C ASP A 122 -3.69 11.97 -14.15
N THR A 123 -4.38 12.45 -13.12
CA THR A 123 -4.23 13.83 -12.64
C THR A 123 -4.02 13.82 -11.14
N ASP A 124 -3.33 14.84 -10.64
CA ASP A 124 -3.03 15.03 -9.22
C ASP A 124 -4.27 15.39 -8.37
N HIS A 125 -5.38 15.73 -9.01
CA HIS A 125 -6.67 16.01 -8.37
C HIS A 125 -7.60 14.79 -8.35
N PHE A 126 -7.30 13.73 -9.10
CA PHE A 126 -8.12 12.52 -9.09
C PHE A 126 -7.87 11.75 -7.78
N ASP A 127 -8.93 11.41 -7.06
CA ASP A 127 -8.83 10.59 -5.86
C ASP A 127 -8.78 9.11 -6.24
N ILE A 128 -7.57 8.60 -6.48
CA ILE A 128 -7.35 7.17 -6.75
C ILE A 128 -7.42 6.34 -5.46
N SER A 129 -7.32 6.97 -4.29
CA SER A 129 -7.28 6.27 -3.00
C SER A 129 -8.58 5.54 -2.67
N VAL A 130 -9.72 6.00 -3.21
CA VAL A 130 -11.01 5.31 -3.09
C VAL A 130 -10.98 3.89 -3.69
N TYR A 131 -10.04 3.62 -4.60
CA TYR A 131 -9.88 2.33 -5.25
C TYR A 131 -8.78 1.45 -4.64
N PHE A 132 -8.08 1.90 -3.60
CA PHE A 132 -6.94 1.14 -3.04
C PHE A 132 -7.35 -0.23 -2.51
N GLU A 133 -8.41 -0.31 -1.70
CA GLU A 133 -8.88 -1.58 -1.15
C GLU A 133 -9.48 -2.47 -2.25
N GLU A 134 -10.28 -1.90 -3.16
CA GLU A 134 -10.88 -2.63 -4.29
C GLU A 134 -9.81 -3.27 -5.20
N ALA A 135 -8.81 -2.48 -5.60
CA ALA A 135 -7.69 -2.96 -6.41
C ALA A 135 -6.85 -4.00 -5.66
N ALA A 136 -6.58 -3.77 -4.37
CA ALA A 136 -5.79 -4.69 -3.55
C ALA A 136 -6.50 -6.04 -3.38
N ASP A 137 -7.81 -6.03 -3.14
CA ASP A 137 -8.63 -7.23 -3.06
C ASP A 137 -8.67 -8.00 -4.38
N PHE A 138 -8.78 -7.30 -5.50
CA PHE A 138 -8.71 -7.94 -6.82
C PHE A 138 -7.37 -8.63 -7.06
N ILE A 139 -6.25 -7.93 -6.77
CA ILE A 139 -4.90 -8.50 -6.88
C ILE A 139 -4.74 -9.71 -5.95
N LYS A 140 -5.21 -9.62 -4.71
CA LYS A 140 -5.16 -10.73 -3.74
C LYS A 140 -5.94 -11.95 -4.24
N LYS A 141 -7.17 -11.76 -4.72
CA LYS A 141 -8.00 -12.82 -5.33
C LYS A 141 -7.31 -13.44 -6.54
N ALA A 142 -6.72 -12.61 -7.40
CA ALA A 142 -5.97 -13.07 -8.56
C ALA A 142 -4.79 -13.97 -8.17
N LEU A 143 -4.05 -13.61 -7.12
CA LEU A 143 -2.91 -14.41 -6.65
C LEU A 143 -3.32 -15.71 -5.98
N ALA A 144 -4.48 -15.77 -5.33
CA ALA A 144 -5.03 -16.99 -4.74
C ALA A 144 -5.60 -17.97 -5.80
N TYR A 145 -5.88 -17.48 -7.00
CA TYR A 145 -6.52 -18.25 -8.06
C TYR A 145 -5.76 -19.54 -8.43
N LYS A 146 -6.53 -20.62 -8.68
CA LYS A 146 -6.02 -21.96 -9.05
C LYS A 146 -4.89 -22.44 -8.13
N ASN A 147 -5.17 -22.52 -6.83
CA ASN A 147 -4.22 -22.97 -5.80
C ASN A 147 -2.93 -22.13 -5.80
N GLY A 148 -3.08 -20.80 -5.86
CA GLY A 148 -1.94 -19.89 -5.80
C GLY A 148 -1.13 -19.79 -7.10
N LYS A 149 -1.70 -20.16 -8.25
CA LYS A 149 -1.00 -20.13 -9.56
C LYS A 149 -1.41 -18.96 -10.44
N GLY A 150 -2.38 -18.15 -10.01
CA GLY A 150 -2.85 -17.00 -10.78
C GLY A 150 -1.79 -15.91 -10.93
N LYS A 151 -1.84 -15.25 -12.09
CA LYS A 151 -1.03 -14.09 -12.44
C LYS A 151 -1.93 -12.93 -12.80
N VAL A 152 -1.60 -11.74 -12.30
CA VAL A 152 -2.33 -10.50 -12.56
C VAL A 152 -1.49 -9.53 -13.36
N TYR A 153 -2.11 -8.92 -14.36
CA TYR A 153 -1.53 -7.85 -15.14
C TYR A 153 -2.29 -6.55 -14.84
N VAL A 154 -1.64 -5.67 -14.07
CA VAL A 154 -2.17 -4.37 -13.67
C VAL A 154 -1.63 -3.34 -14.65
N HIS A 155 -2.51 -2.67 -15.39
CA HIS A 155 -2.08 -1.74 -16.42
C HIS A 155 -2.83 -0.42 -16.35
N CYS A 156 -2.25 0.60 -16.97
CA CYS A 156 -3.00 1.80 -17.35
C CYS A 156 -2.71 2.05 -18.82
N ARG A 157 -2.57 3.31 -19.24
CA ARG A 157 -2.12 3.63 -20.60
C ARG A 157 -0.65 3.24 -20.81
N GLU A 158 0.25 3.78 -19.99
CA GLU A 158 1.70 3.58 -20.13
C GLU A 158 2.31 2.62 -19.09
N GLY A 159 1.53 2.21 -18.09
CA GLY A 159 2.05 1.46 -16.96
C GLY A 159 3.05 2.27 -16.12
N TYR A 160 2.82 3.58 -15.99
CA TYR A 160 3.78 4.54 -15.44
C TYR A 160 3.32 5.22 -14.14
N SER A 161 2.06 5.66 -14.06
CA SER A 161 1.52 6.39 -12.89
C SER A 161 0.38 5.65 -12.18
N ARG A 162 -0.81 5.56 -12.81
CA ARG A 162 -2.02 4.95 -12.22
C ARG A 162 -1.84 3.49 -11.76
N SER A 163 -1.38 2.60 -12.64
CA SER A 163 -1.24 1.17 -12.29
C SER A 163 -0.16 0.89 -11.24
N PRO A 164 1.04 1.50 -11.29
CA PRO A 164 2.00 1.41 -10.19
C PRO A 164 1.42 1.85 -8.86
N THR A 165 0.65 2.95 -8.82
CA THR A 165 0.02 3.43 -7.59
C THR A 165 -0.84 2.36 -6.92
N LEU A 166 -1.70 1.67 -7.69
CA LEU A 166 -2.55 0.60 -7.16
C LEU A 166 -1.74 -0.62 -6.70
N VAL A 167 -0.66 -0.98 -7.41
CA VAL A 167 0.23 -2.09 -6.99
C VAL A 167 0.99 -1.74 -5.71
N ILE A 168 1.47 -0.50 -5.58
CA ILE A 168 2.13 -0.02 -4.36
C ILE A 168 1.15 -0.07 -3.18
N ALA A 169 -0.09 0.41 -3.36
CA ALA A 169 -1.13 0.31 -2.33
C ALA A 169 -1.41 -1.15 -1.93
N TYR A 170 -1.48 -2.08 -2.89
CA TYR A 170 -1.60 -3.51 -2.60
C TYR A 170 -0.45 -4.04 -1.72
N LEU A 171 0.80 -3.68 -2.05
CA LEU A 171 1.96 -4.11 -1.26
C LEU A 171 1.90 -3.55 0.17
N MET A 172 1.44 -2.32 0.34
CA MET A 172 1.24 -1.73 1.65
C MET A 172 0.15 -2.46 2.45
N LEU A 173 -1.02 -2.66 1.85
CA LEU A 173 -2.20 -3.24 2.50
C LEU A 173 -2.06 -4.73 2.82
N HIS A 174 -1.45 -5.51 1.92
CA HIS A 174 -1.41 -6.97 2.03
C HIS A 174 -0.03 -7.57 2.28
N GLN A 175 1.04 -6.84 1.97
CA GLN A 175 2.41 -7.25 2.30
C GLN A 175 3.01 -6.44 3.48
N LYS A 176 2.21 -5.56 4.09
CA LYS A 176 2.57 -4.75 5.28
C LYS A 176 3.81 -3.88 5.06
N MET A 177 4.10 -3.51 3.82
CA MET A 177 5.22 -2.63 3.50
C MET A 177 4.85 -1.18 3.80
N ASP A 178 5.78 -0.40 4.32
CA ASP A 178 5.65 1.05 4.27
C ASP A 178 5.74 1.55 2.83
N VAL A 179 5.26 2.77 2.58
CA VAL A 179 5.20 3.37 1.25
C VAL A 179 6.57 3.47 0.57
N HIS A 180 7.64 3.76 1.31
CA HIS A 180 8.99 3.90 0.75
C HIS A 180 9.47 2.52 0.28
N SER A 181 9.34 1.48 1.11
CA SER A 181 9.70 0.11 0.74
C SER A 181 8.88 -0.42 -0.45
N ALA A 182 7.58 -0.17 -0.46
CA ALA A 182 6.69 -0.61 -1.54
C ALA A 182 7.02 0.11 -2.86
N LEU A 183 7.22 1.43 -2.83
CA LEU A 183 7.62 2.23 -4.00
C LEU A 183 8.97 1.76 -4.55
N ALA A 184 9.97 1.63 -3.69
CA ALA A 184 11.31 1.20 -4.07
C ALA A 184 11.30 -0.20 -4.71
N MET A 185 10.53 -1.14 -4.16
CA MET A 185 10.38 -2.49 -4.69
C MET A 185 9.86 -2.49 -6.13
N VAL A 186 8.83 -1.69 -6.42
CA VAL A 186 8.27 -1.58 -7.77
C VAL A 186 9.24 -0.84 -8.69
N ARG A 187 9.81 0.28 -8.23
CA ARG A 187 10.73 1.13 -9.01
C ARG A 187 12.01 0.40 -9.42
N GLN A 188 12.50 -0.53 -8.60
CA GLN A 188 13.65 -1.38 -8.92
C GLN A 188 13.41 -2.27 -10.15
N LYS A 189 12.15 -2.63 -10.42
CA LYS A 189 11.78 -3.56 -11.50
C LYS A 189 11.26 -2.85 -12.75
N ARG A 190 10.74 -1.64 -12.60
CA ARG A 190 10.16 -0.84 -13.68
C ARG A 190 10.31 0.63 -13.40
N GLU A 191 10.69 1.40 -14.40
CA GLU A 191 10.60 2.86 -14.35
C GLU A 191 9.13 3.27 -14.19
N ILE A 192 8.83 4.00 -13.13
CA ILE A 192 7.49 4.47 -12.79
C ILE A 192 7.57 5.93 -12.34
N GLY A 193 6.47 6.63 -12.44
CA GLY A 193 6.32 7.99 -11.93
C GLY A 193 4.84 8.28 -11.67
N PRO A 194 4.27 7.75 -10.58
CA PRO A 194 3.00 8.24 -10.06
C PRO A 194 3.04 9.77 -9.94
N ASN A 195 1.95 10.44 -10.31
CA ASN A 195 1.86 11.88 -10.11
C ASN A 195 1.87 12.24 -8.60
N ASP A 196 2.22 13.47 -8.28
CA ASP A 196 2.33 13.94 -6.90
C ASP A 196 1.03 13.79 -6.09
N GLY A 197 -0.14 13.90 -6.72
CA GLY A 197 -1.43 13.68 -6.06
C GLY A 197 -1.57 12.24 -5.57
N PHE A 198 -1.15 11.28 -6.39
CA PHE A 198 -1.16 9.86 -6.05
C PHE A 198 -0.12 9.53 -4.99
N LEU A 199 1.09 10.10 -5.07
CA LEU A 199 2.11 9.94 -4.04
C LEU A 199 1.63 10.49 -2.69
N ARG A 200 0.99 11.67 -2.66
CA ARG A 200 0.36 12.20 -1.44
C ARG A 200 -0.72 11.28 -0.89
N GLN A 201 -1.52 10.66 -1.76
CA GLN A 201 -2.54 9.70 -1.34
C GLN A 201 -1.92 8.41 -0.77
N LEU A 202 -0.78 7.94 -1.30
CA LEU A 202 -0.01 6.84 -0.73
C LEU A 202 0.63 7.22 0.62
N CYS A 203 1.15 8.44 0.78
CA CYS A 203 1.63 8.93 2.08
C CYS A 203 0.51 8.91 3.15
N ARG A 204 -0.71 9.34 2.78
CA ARG A 204 -1.88 9.27 3.68
C ARG A 204 -2.24 7.83 4.04
N LEU A 205 -2.18 6.90 3.07
CA LEU A 205 -2.33 5.48 3.34
C LEU A 205 -1.26 4.98 4.33
N ASN A 206 0.00 5.40 4.15
CA ASN A 206 1.09 5.03 5.04
C ASN A 206 0.85 5.50 6.48
N GLN A 207 0.46 6.77 6.65
CA GLN A 207 0.12 7.34 7.96
C GLN A 207 -1.02 6.57 8.63
N ARG A 208 -2.07 6.25 7.87
CA ARG A 208 -3.19 5.43 8.36
C ARG A 208 -2.73 4.04 8.82
N LEU A 209 -1.97 3.32 7.99
CA LEU A 209 -1.50 1.97 8.31
C LEU A 209 -0.51 1.97 9.49
N ALA A 210 0.33 2.99 9.61
CA ALA A 210 1.22 3.18 10.76
C ALA A 210 0.42 3.40 12.05
N ALA A 211 -0.58 4.29 12.02
CA ALA A 211 -1.47 4.54 13.16
C ALA A 211 -2.28 3.29 13.57
N GLU A 212 -2.63 2.43 12.61
CA GLU A 212 -3.30 1.16 12.83
C GLU A 212 -2.34 0.02 13.26
N GLY A 213 -1.02 0.26 13.33
CA GLY A 213 -0.01 -0.76 13.66
C GLY A 213 0.11 -1.88 12.62
N LYS A 214 -0.23 -1.61 11.35
CA LYS A 214 -0.29 -2.60 10.26
C LYS A 214 0.97 -2.68 9.41
N LEU A 215 1.93 -1.78 9.59
CA LEU A 215 3.21 -1.81 8.89
C LEU A 215 4.22 -2.72 9.61
N TRP A 216 5.04 -3.42 8.84
CA TRP A 216 6.12 -4.26 9.38
C TRP A 216 7.39 -3.43 9.59
N ASN A 217 7.93 -3.43 10.81
CA ASN A 217 9.27 -2.93 11.10
C ASN A 217 10.28 -4.04 10.82
N LYS A 218 11.18 -3.84 9.85
CA LYS A 218 12.41 -4.64 9.80
C LYS A 218 13.44 -4.05 10.75
#